data_AF-A0AB36ZHU0-F1
#
_entry.id   AF-A0AB36ZHU0-F1
#
_cell.length_a   1.000
_cell.length_b   1.000
_cell.length_c   1.000
_cell.angle_alpha   90.00
_cell.angle_beta   90.00
_cell.angle_gamma   90.00
#
_symmetry.space_group_name_H-M   'P 1'
#
loop_
_entity.id
_entity.type
_entity.pdbx_description
1 polymer ?
#
loop_
_entity_poly.entity_id
_entity_poly.type
_entity_poly.pdbx_seq_one_letter_code
_entity_poly.pdbx_strand_id
1 'polypeptide(L)'
;ARSRPRPARVCPKTPDLPVGEPFASRCAPPPASAVEARLRALLAERLVFDPAHTAVRLARPFFEHCEAWPDLVLGELRVAIEYDSTGRHGLEHVGHREEADRRKDRALRSAGWEVVRIRTGKLLPLGPHDLVATGVTAALADRLVDRLRDVRGPLLVDAWGR
;
A
#
# COMPACT_ATOMS: atom_id res chain seq x y z
N ALA A 1 -34.61 10.00 17.67
CA ALA A 1 -33.77 8.88 18.10
C ALA A 1 -32.70 8.64 17.04
N ARG A 2 -31.41 8.77 17.36
CA ARG A 2 -30.33 8.45 16.41
C ARG A 2 -30.31 6.93 16.23
N SER A 3 -30.49 6.44 15.01
CA SER A 3 -30.44 5.00 14.72
C SER A 3 -29.07 4.47 15.13
N ARG A 4 -29.07 3.41 15.93
CA ARG A 4 -27.86 2.71 16.33
C ARG A 4 -27.31 2.01 15.08
N PRO A 5 -26.08 2.29 14.63
CA PRO A 5 -25.55 1.66 13.42
C PRO A 5 -25.55 0.14 13.60
N ARG A 6 -26.15 -0.57 12.63
CA ARG A 6 -26.06 -2.04 12.58
C ARG A 6 -24.58 -2.42 12.57
N PRO A 7 -24.15 -3.46 13.31
CA PRO A 7 -22.77 -3.91 13.23
C PRO A 7 -22.46 -4.21 11.75
N ALA A 8 -21.46 -3.52 11.21
CA ALA A 8 -21.00 -3.75 9.85
C ALA A 8 -20.65 -5.24 9.72
N ARG A 9 -21.23 -5.91 8.73
CA ARG A 9 -20.93 -7.32 8.49
C ARG A 9 -19.50 -7.39 7.97
N VAL A 10 -18.59 -7.93 8.78
CA VAL A 10 -17.22 -8.19 8.37
C VAL A 10 -17.23 -9.30 7.32
N CYS A 11 -16.50 -9.10 6.22
CA CYS A 11 -16.38 -10.06 5.14
C CYS A 11 -15.72 -11.36 5.66
N PRO A 12 -16.39 -12.52 5.53
CA PRO A 12 -15.89 -13.80 6.06
C PRO A 12 -14.76 -14.41 5.19
N LYS A 13 -14.40 -13.78 4.07
CA LYS A 13 -13.37 -14.27 3.14
C LYS A 13 -11.95 -13.91 3.56
N THR A 14 -11.80 -12.99 4.54
CA THR A 14 -10.47 -12.70 5.11
C THR A 14 -10.00 -13.94 5.87
N PRO A 15 -8.85 -14.55 5.52
CA PRO A 15 -8.37 -15.74 6.19
C PRO A 15 -7.95 -15.46 7.63
N ASP A 16 -8.01 -16.48 8.47
CA ASP A 16 -7.53 -16.41 9.85
C ASP A 16 -6.00 -16.57 9.89
N LEU A 17 -5.32 -15.46 9.63
CA LEU A 17 -3.86 -15.34 9.68
C LEU A 17 -3.43 -14.44 10.85
N PRO A 18 -2.17 -14.55 11.30
CA PRO A 18 -1.59 -13.58 12.23
C PRO A 18 -1.70 -12.14 11.72
N VAL A 19 -1.89 -11.19 12.63
CA VAL A 19 -1.89 -9.76 12.28
C VAL A 19 -0.57 -9.40 11.62
N GLY A 20 -0.65 -8.66 10.50
CA GLY A 20 0.49 -8.26 9.70
C GLY A 20 0.89 -9.28 8.64
N GLU A 21 0.34 -10.49 8.63
CA GLU A 21 0.72 -11.49 7.63
C GLU A 21 0.30 -11.05 6.21
N PRO A 22 1.23 -11.05 5.23
CA PRO A 22 0.89 -10.83 3.82
C PRO A 22 0.25 -12.08 3.22
N PHE A 23 -0.70 -11.91 2.31
CA PHE A 23 -1.35 -13.03 1.64
C PHE A 23 -1.99 -12.62 0.31
N ALA A 24 -2.37 -13.62 -0.48
CA ALA A 24 -3.23 -13.45 -1.66
C ALA A 24 -4.70 -13.34 -1.23
N SER A 25 -5.26 -12.12 -1.23
CA SER A 25 -6.66 -11.93 -0.91
C SER A 25 -7.59 -12.33 -2.06
N ARG A 26 -8.71 -12.98 -1.70
CA ARG A 26 -9.82 -13.27 -2.62
C ARG A 26 -10.74 -12.06 -2.85
N CYS A 27 -10.55 -11.00 -2.08
CA CYS A 27 -11.36 -9.79 -2.08
C CYS A 27 -10.62 -8.56 -2.60
N ALA A 28 -9.29 -8.61 -2.66
CA ALA A 28 -8.51 -7.54 -3.26
C ALA A 28 -9.01 -7.27 -4.69
N PRO A 29 -9.17 -5.99 -5.06
CA PRO A 29 -9.52 -5.64 -6.42
C PRO A 29 -8.42 -6.17 -7.37
N PRO A 30 -8.77 -6.50 -8.62
CA PRO A 30 -7.75 -6.80 -9.62
C PRO A 30 -6.83 -5.57 -9.78
N PRO A 31 -5.55 -5.76 -10.16
CA PRO A 31 -4.62 -4.66 -10.41
C PRO A 31 -5.29 -3.60 -11.29
N ALA A 32 -5.37 -2.38 -10.77
CA ALA A 32 -6.39 -1.44 -11.21
C ALA A 32 -5.91 -0.59 -12.40
N SER A 33 -4.60 -0.52 -12.65
CA SER A 33 -4.05 0.35 -13.69
C SER A 33 -2.79 -0.20 -14.39
N ALA A 34 -2.62 0.21 -15.65
CA ALA A 34 -1.36 0.02 -16.40
C ALA A 34 -0.17 0.71 -15.69
N VAL A 35 -0.44 1.72 -14.86
CA VAL A 35 0.56 2.46 -14.09
C VAL A 35 1.10 1.62 -12.94
N GLU A 36 0.23 0.96 -12.17
CA GLU A 36 0.64 -0.01 -11.14
C GLU A 36 1.41 -1.19 -11.75
N ALA A 37 0.94 -1.72 -12.89
CA ALA A 37 1.64 -2.80 -13.60
C ALA A 37 3.05 -2.38 -14.02
N ARG A 38 3.21 -1.15 -14.53
CA ARG A 38 4.52 -0.59 -14.88
C ARG A 38 5.41 -0.41 -13.65
N LEU A 39 4.86 0.10 -12.54
CA LEU A 39 5.61 0.28 -11.29
C LEU A 39 6.10 -1.08 -10.77
N ARG A 40 5.24 -2.09 -10.79
CA ARG A 40 5.57 -3.46 -10.42
C ARG A 40 6.69 -4.02 -11.27
N ALA A 41 6.63 -3.85 -12.59
CA ALA A 41 7.66 -4.34 -13.51
C ALA A 41 9.02 -3.69 -13.21
N LEU A 42 9.07 -2.35 -13.08
CA LEU A 42 10.31 -1.64 -12.78
C LEU A 42 10.87 -2.01 -11.41
N LEU A 43 10.02 -2.21 -10.39
CA LEU A 43 10.48 -2.64 -9.08
C LEU A 43 11.00 -4.08 -9.12
N ALA A 44 10.36 -4.96 -9.89
CA ALA A 44 10.77 -6.35 -10.06
C ALA A 44 12.10 -6.51 -10.80
N GLU A 45 12.56 -5.50 -11.55
CA GLU A 45 13.91 -5.45 -12.11
C GLU A 45 14.98 -5.18 -11.04
N ARG A 46 14.60 -4.63 -9.87
CA ARG A 46 15.53 -4.18 -8.82
C ARG A 46 15.48 -5.03 -7.55
N LEU A 47 14.30 -5.56 -7.23
CA LEU A 47 14.04 -6.32 -6.01
C LEU A 47 13.30 -7.62 -6.32
N VAL A 48 13.57 -8.64 -5.52
CA VAL A 48 12.79 -9.87 -5.43
C VAL A 48 11.70 -9.68 -4.38
N PHE A 49 10.44 -9.90 -4.77
CA PHE A 49 9.28 -9.92 -3.87
C PHE A 49 8.21 -10.84 -4.46
N ASP A 50 7.33 -11.38 -3.61
CA ASP A 50 6.26 -12.27 -4.06
C ASP A 50 5.11 -11.46 -4.71
N PRO A 51 4.85 -11.63 -6.02
CA PRO A 51 3.76 -10.93 -6.71
C PRO A 51 2.36 -11.44 -6.33
N ALA A 52 2.24 -12.60 -5.67
CA ALA A 52 0.97 -13.15 -5.23
C ALA A 52 0.42 -12.45 -3.98
N HIS A 53 1.27 -11.75 -3.21
CA HIS A 53 0.81 -10.95 -2.07
C HIS A 53 0.04 -9.72 -2.54
N THR A 54 -1.24 -9.67 -2.20
CA THR A 54 -2.17 -8.57 -2.55
C THR A 54 -2.81 -7.91 -1.33
N ALA A 55 -2.59 -8.48 -0.14
CA ALA A 55 -3.18 -7.96 1.09
C ALA A 55 -2.29 -8.16 2.31
N VAL A 56 -2.61 -7.38 3.36
CA VAL A 56 -2.02 -7.50 4.70
C VAL A 56 -3.13 -7.68 5.72
N ARG A 57 -2.99 -8.66 6.61
CA ARG A 57 -3.96 -8.95 7.67
C ARG A 57 -3.97 -7.84 8.74
N LEU A 58 -5.14 -7.27 9.04
CA LEU A 58 -5.30 -6.16 10.01
C LEU A 58 -5.95 -6.58 11.33
N ALA A 59 -5.49 -6.09 12.47
CA ALA A 59 -6.10 -6.43 13.76
C ALA A 59 -7.59 -6.05 13.89
N ARG A 60 -8.04 -5.02 13.17
CA ARG A 60 -9.41 -4.51 13.20
C ARG A 60 -9.95 -4.31 11.78
N PRO A 61 -11.27 -4.36 11.57
CA PRO A 61 -11.86 -4.06 10.28
C PRO A 61 -11.49 -2.65 9.79
N PHE A 62 -11.05 -2.58 8.54
CA PHE A 62 -10.98 -1.36 7.74
C PHE A 62 -12.08 -1.44 6.69
N PHE A 63 -13.09 -0.57 6.83
CA PHE A 63 -14.40 -0.78 6.20
C PHE A 63 -14.97 -2.15 6.58
N GLU A 64 -15.31 -3.00 5.62
CA GLU A 64 -15.93 -4.31 5.84
C GLU A 64 -14.89 -5.46 5.89
N HIS A 65 -13.59 -5.15 5.84
CA HIS A 65 -12.53 -6.15 5.66
C HIS A 65 -11.51 -6.09 6.79
N CYS A 66 -11.03 -7.24 7.24
CA CYS A 66 -9.93 -7.35 8.20
C CYS A 66 -8.57 -7.45 7.50
N GLU A 67 -8.45 -6.76 6.37
CA GLU A 67 -7.32 -6.75 5.46
C GLU A 67 -7.19 -5.37 4.82
N ALA A 68 -5.95 -4.97 4.52
CA ALA A 68 -5.63 -3.81 3.70
C ALA A 68 -5.14 -4.29 2.33
N TRP A 69 -5.42 -3.51 1.28
CA TRP A 69 -4.97 -3.77 -0.09
C TRP A 69 -4.07 -2.63 -0.57
N PRO A 70 -2.75 -2.73 -0.35
CA PRO A 70 -1.78 -1.85 -1.00
C PRO A 70 -1.64 -2.19 -2.48
N ASP A 71 -1.16 -1.23 -3.28
CA ASP A 71 -0.87 -1.47 -4.69
C ASP A 71 0.25 -2.50 -4.86
N LEU A 72 1.28 -2.43 -4.02
CA LEU A 72 2.28 -3.49 -3.88
C LEU A 72 2.55 -3.84 -2.41
N VAL A 73 2.74 -5.14 -2.18
CA VAL A 73 3.07 -5.72 -0.87
C VAL A 73 4.49 -6.27 -0.93
N LEU A 74 5.41 -5.68 -0.19
CA LEU A 74 6.78 -6.18 -0.02
C LEU A 74 6.85 -6.92 1.32
N GLY A 75 6.49 -8.21 1.31
CA GLY A 75 6.30 -9.03 2.51
C GLY A 75 7.52 -9.10 3.42
N GLU A 76 8.66 -9.37 2.81
CA GLU A 76 9.96 -9.57 3.43
C GLU A 76 10.48 -8.29 4.06
N LEU A 77 10.16 -7.15 3.44
CA LEU A 77 10.49 -5.82 3.95
C LEU A 77 9.42 -5.27 4.89
N ARG A 78 8.24 -5.90 5.00
CA ARG A 78 7.06 -5.37 5.70
C ARG A 78 6.76 -3.92 5.27
N VAL A 79 6.82 -3.64 3.97
CA VAL A 79 6.50 -2.33 3.40
C VAL A 79 5.35 -2.45 2.42
N ALA A 80 4.33 -1.60 2.59
CA ALA A 80 3.22 -1.41 1.67
C ALA A 80 3.51 -0.20 0.78
N ILE A 81 3.38 -0.37 -0.55
CA ILE A 81 3.53 0.70 -1.52
C ILE A 81 2.16 1.12 -2.03
N GLU A 82 1.95 2.43 -2.09
CA GLU A 82 0.74 3.06 -2.61
C GLU A 82 1.14 4.02 -3.73
N TYR A 83 0.37 4.06 -4.81
CA TYR A 83 0.54 4.98 -5.93
C TYR A 83 -0.74 5.80 -6.10
N ASP A 84 -0.65 7.07 -5.74
CA ASP A 84 -1.77 7.99 -5.83
C ASP A 84 -1.62 8.93 -7.02
N SER A 85 -2.72 9.08 -7.75
CA SER A 85 -2.90 10.15 -8.72
C SER A 85 -4.17 10.93 -8.39
N THR A 86 -4.30 12.15 -8.88
CA THR A 86 -5.56 12.90 -8.72
C THR A 86 -6.72 12.33 -9.56
N GLY A 87 -6.47 11.26 -10.32
CA GLY A 87 -7.39 10.69 -11.30
C GLY A 87 -7.69 11.66 -12.43
N ARG A 88 -8.56 11.23 -13.36
CA ARG A 88 -8.99 12.06 -14.50
C ARG A 88 -9.73 13.33 -14.08
N HIS A 89 -10.45 13.28 -12.95
CA HIS A 89 -11.35 14.35 -12.50
C HIS A 89 -10.79 15.20 -11.35
N GLY A 90 -9.58 14.93 -10.85
CA GLY A 90 -8.95 15.77 -9.84
C GLY A 90 -9.41 15.53 -8.39
N LEU A 91 -10.24 14.52 -8.15
CA LEU A 91 -10.93 14.30 -6.87
C LEU A 91 -10.42 13.07 -6.09
N GLU A 92 -9.47 12.32 -6.65
CA GLU A 92 -8.86 11.20 -5.96
C GLU A 92 -7.87 11.70 -4.89
N HIS A 93 -7.90 11.05 -3.72
CA HIS A 93 -7.01 11.30 -2.59
C HIS A 93 -6.95 12.75 -2.07
N VAL A 94 -8.09 13.46 -2.13
CA VAL A 94 -8.30 14.76 -1.47
C VAL A 94 -9.49 14.69 -0.49
N GLY A 95 -9.47 15.53 0.56
CA GLY A 95 -10.55 15.60 1.56
C GLY A 95 -10.80 14.26 2.26
N HIS A 96 -12.05 13.80 2.27
CA HIS A 96 -12.44 12.54 2.93
C HIS A 96 -11.70 11.28 2.41
N ARG A 97 -11.24 11.29 1.15
CA ARG A 97 -10.43 10.18 0.63
C ARG A 97 -9.04 10.18 1.25
N GLU A 98 -8.43 11.35 1.42
CA GLU A 98 -7.15 11.47 2.15
C GLU A 98 -7.29 11.04 3.61
N GLU A 99 -8.40 11.38 4.28
CA GLU A 99 -8.67 10.92 5.65
C GLU A 99 -8.74 9.39 5.74
N ALA A 100 -9.36 8.74 4.75
CA ALA A 100 -9.42 7.29 4.66
C ALA A 100 -8.03 6.68 4.40
N ASP A 101 -7.23 7.28 3.52
CA ASP A 101 -5.84 6.89 3.26
C ASP A 101 -5.00 6.96 4.54
N ARG A 102 -5.06 8.08 5.27
CA ARG A 102 -4.36 8.22 6.56
C ARG A 102 -4.82 7.18 7.57
N ARG A 103 -6.10 6.78 7.56
CA ARG A 103 -6.61 5.70 8.43
C ARG A 103 -6.09 4.32 7.98
N LYS A 104 -5.97 4.07 6.67
CA LYS A 104 -5.37 2.86 6.11
C LYS A 104 -3.91 2.76 6.54
N ASP A 105 -3.15 3.84 6.40
CA ASP A 105 -1.73 3.89 6.78
C ASP A 105 -1.55 3.60 8.28
N ARG A 106 -2.40 4.18 9.14
CA ARG A 106 -2.37 3.87 10.59
C ARG A 106 -2.69 2.41 10.90
N ALA A 107 -3.62 1.80 10.15
CA ALA A 107 -3.97 0.40 10.34
C ALA A 107 -2.81 -0.52 9.94
N LEU A 108 -2.14 -0.23 8.82
CA LEU A 108 -0.92 -0.95 8.38
C LEU A 108 0.21 -0.81 9.40
N ARG A 109 0.49 0.42 9.87
CA ARG A 109 1.51 0.66 10.92
C ARG A 109 1.21 -0.06 12.22
N SER A 110 -0.06 -0.11 12.62
CA SER A 110 -0.49 -0.89 13.79
C SER A 110 -0.33 -2.40 13.61
N ALA A 111 -0.23 -2.88 12.36
CA ALA A 111 0.04 -4.28 12.01
C ALA A 111 1.54 -4.55 11.78
N GLY A 112 2.44 -3.60 12.07
CA GLY A 112 3.89 -3.77 11.92
C GLY A 112 4.46 -3.39 10.55
N TRP A 113 3.66 -2.76 9.69
CA TRP A 113 4.07 -2.38 8.33
C TRP A 113 4.43 -0.90 8.24
N GLU A 114 5.40 -0.57 7.40
CA GLU A 114 5.58 0.83 6.98
C GLU A 114 4.87 1.07 5.65
N VAL A 115 4.50 2.33 5.39
CA VAL A 115 3.85 2.73 4.14
C VAL A 115 4.72 3.74 3.41
N VAL A 116 5.03 3.46 2.14
CA VAL A 116 5.70 4.39 1.24
C VAL A 116 4.72 4.73 0.12
N ARG A 117 4.25 5.98 0.10
CA ARG A 117 3.27 6.43 -0.89
C ARG A 117 3.94 7.28 -1.97
N ILE A 118 3.65 6.98 -3.22
CA ILE A 118 4.04 7.76 -4.37
C ILE A 118 2.88 8.70 -4.70
N ARG A 119 3.09 10.00 -4.55
CA ARG A 119 2.09 11.04 -4.77
C ARG A 119 2.37 11.74 -6.09
N THR A 120 1.39 11.76 -6.99
CA THR A 120 1.50 12.42 -8.30
C THR A 120 0.47 13.52 -8.49
N GLY A 121 0.56 14.32 -9.56
CA GLY A 121 -0.49 15.31 -9.87
C GLY A 121 -0.64 16.44 -8.84
N LYS A 122 0.47 16.94 -8.29
CA LYS A 122 0.54 18.00 -7.24
C LYS A 122 0.00 17.59 -5.86
N LEU A 123 -0.27 16.30 -5.66
CA LEU A 123 -0.59 15.77 -4.36
C LEU A 123 0.58 15.95 -3.39
N LEU A 124 0.30 16.49 -2.21
CA LEU A 124 1.29 16.66 -1.14
C LEU A 124 1.56 15.32 -0.44
N PRO A 125 2.78 15.12 0.11
CA PRO A 125 3.09 13.95 0.92
C PRO A 125 2.21 13.90 2.18
N LEU A 126 1.82 12.68 2.59
CA LEU A 126 1.04 12.40 3.79
C LEU A 126 1.90 11.86 4.92
N GLY A 127 2.92 11.07 4.59
CA GLY A 127 3.86 10.44 5.49
C GLY A 127 5.32 10.87 5.26
N PRO A 128 6.22 10.57 6.22
CA PRO A 128 7.63 10.98 6.16
C PRO A 128 8.44 10.26 5.07
N HIS A 129 7.93 9.14 4.56
CA HIS A 129 8.59 8.31 3.56
C HIS A 129 8.03 8.51 2.15
N ASP A 130 7.05 9.39 1.97
CA ASP A 130 6.37 9.55 0.70
C ASP A 130 7.28 10.17 -0.38
N LEU A 131 7.08 9.75 -1.61
CA LEU A 131 7.78 10.25 -2.78
C LEU A 131 6.83 11.05 -3.65
N VAL A 132 7.19 12.29 -3.97
CA VAL A 132 6.50 13.07 -5.00
C VAL A 132 7.12 12.77 -6.37
N ALA A 133 6.28 12.47 -7.35
CA ALA A 133 6.68 12.15 -8.71
C ALA A 133 5.69 12.69 -9.75
N THR A 134 6.15 12.85 -10.99
CA THR A 134 5.29 13.21 -12.13
C THR A 134 4.64 11.99 -12.78
N GLY A 135 5.16 10.79 -12.52
CA GLY A 135 4.66 9.52 -13.01
C GLY A 135 5.67 8.39 -12.78
N VAL A 136 5.33 7.19 -13.23
CA VAL A 136 6.17 5.98 -13.08
C VAL A 136 7.30 5.96 -14.11
N THR A 137 8.54 6.02 -13.62
CA THR A 137 9.78 5.97 -14.42
C THR A 137 10.83 5.08 -13.75
N ALA A 138 11.87 4.67 -14.48
CA ALA A 138 12.99 3.91 -13.90
C ALA A 138 13.66 4.69 -12.76
N ALA A 139 13.88 5.99 -12.92
CA ALA A 139 14.44 6.86 -11.89
C ALA A 139 13.55 6.94 -10.63
N LEU A 140 12.22 6.86 -10.78
CA LEU A 140 11.33 6.75 -9.62
C LEU A 140 11.53 5.41 -8.90
N ALA A 141 11.66 4.31 -9.65
CA ALA A 141 11.91 3.00 -9.05
C ALA A 141 13.25 2.96 -8.31
N ASP A 142 14.31 3.59 -8.83
CA ASP A 142 15.59 3.72 -8.13
C ASP A 142 15.44 4.51 -6.82
N ARG A 143 14.77 5.67 -6.87
CA ARG A 143 14.45 6.47 -5.67
C ARG A 143 13.59 5.71 -4.66
N LEU A 144 12.71 4.83 -5.13
CA LEU A 144 11.91 3.99 -4.27
C LEU A 144 12.78 2.97 -3.53
N VAL A 145 13.73 2.33 -4.21
CA VAL A 145 14.69 1.42 -3.55
C VAL A 145 15.50 2.19 -2.50
N ASP A 146 16.01 3.38 -2.81
CA ASP A 146 16.71 4.20 -1.83
C ASP A 146 15.84 4.55 -0.62
N ARG A 147 14.57 4.89 -0.86
CA ARG A 147 13.62 5.13 0.23
C ARG A 147 13.34 3.89 1.06
N LEU A 148 13.31 2.70 0.45
CA LEU A 148 13.20 1.44 1.20
C LEU A 148 14.43 1.23 2.09
N ARG A 149 15.64 1.59 1.63
CA ARG A 149 16.87 1.54 2.42
C ARG A 149 16.81 2.50 3.61
N ASP A 150 16.24 3.70 3.44
CA ASP A 150 16.02 4.63 4.55
C ASP A 150 15.05 4.04 5.61
N VAL A 151 14.04 3.28 5.18
CA VAL A 151 12.99 2.72 6.05
C VAL A 151 13.44 1.46 6.78
N ARG A 152 14.11 0.54 6.09
CA ARG A 152 14.44 -0.81 6.59
C ARG A 152 15.92 -1.05 6.80
N GLY A 153 16.77 -0.10 6.40
CA GLY A 153 18.21 -0.25 6.38
C GLY A 153 18.70 -0.91 5.09
N PRO A 154 19.87 -0.51 4.59
CA PRO A 154 20.41 -1.02 3.33
C PRO A 154 20.66 -2.53 3.37
N LEU A 155 21.19 -3.07 4.48
CA LEU A 155 21.50 -4.50 4.61
C LEU A 155 20.28 -5.39 4.32
N LEU A 156 19.11 -5.04 4.86
CA LEU A 156 17.90 -5.84 4.67
C LEU A 156 17.37 -5.69 3.24
N VAL A 157 17.37 -4.47 2.69
CA VAL A 157 16.84 -4.22 1.34
C VAL A 157 17.72 -4.86 0.27
N ASP A 158 19.04 -4.72 0.40
CA ASP A 158 20.00 -5.22 -0.57
C ASP A 158 20.07 -6.76 -0.57
N ALA A 159 19.68 -7.43 0.52
CA ALA A 159 19.52 -8.89 0.55
C ALA A 159 18.44 -9.41 -0.40
N TRP A 160 17.51 -8.53 -0.82
CA TRP A 160 16.47 -8.82 -1.81
C TRP A 160 16.76 -8.14 -3.16
N GLY A 161 17.94 -7.53 -3.33
CA GLY A 161 18.38 -6.91 -4.57
C GLY A 161 18.54 -7.91 -5.71
N ARG A 162 18.43 -7.42 -6.95
CA ARG A 162 18.80 -8.13 -8.18
C ARG A 162 20.12 -7.64 -8.76
#